data_AF-A0A2E8SC28-F1
#
_entry.id   AF-A0A2E8SC28-F1
#
_cell.length_a   1.000
_cell.length_b   1.000
_cell.length_c   1.000
_cell.angle_alpha   90.00
_cell.angle_beta   90.00
_cell.angle_gamma   90.00
#
_symmetry.space_group_name_H-M   'P 1'
#
loop_
_entity.id
_entity.type
_entity.pdbx_description
1 polymer ?
#
loop_
_entity_poly.entity_id
_entity_poly.type
_entity_poly.pdbx_seq_one_letter_code
_entity_poly.pdbx_strand_id
1 'polypeptide(L)'
;METPNNDDKFQGFGDDPNLTHLRVGTEPQIIEILTDPYVIYRSNRYAPVVKVKDVSSDKEYILYISSTSLAQELEDIRTLDGDGSLVGITIAVNKDSDDRFAKYEVSVE
;
A
#
# COMPACT_ATOMS: atom_id res chain seq x y z
N MET A 1 27.52 -15.65 -27.30
CA MET A 1 27.37 -15.71 -25.84
C MET A 1 26.82 -14.36 -25.44
N GLU A 2 25.50 -14.29 -25.28
CA GLU A 2 24.82 -13.05 -24.87
C GLU A 2 25.07 -12.86 -23.38
N THR A 3 25.66 -11.73 -23.01
CA THR A 3 25.82 -11.31 -21.62
C THR A 3 24.44 -11.17 -20.99
N PRO A 4 24.16 -11.81 -19.84
CA PRO A 4 22.89 -11.60 -19.16
C PRO A 4 22.80 -10.13 -18.73
N ASN A 5 21.69 -9.50 -19.08
CA ASN A 5 21.39 -8.13 -18.71
C ASN A 5 21.24 -8.08 -17.19
N ASN A 6 22.20 -7.48 -16.49
CA ASN A 6 22.21 -7.34 -15.02
C ASN A 6 21.17 -6.31 -14.49
N ASP A 7 20.19 -5.94 -15.32
CA ASP A 7 19.09 -5.04 -14.95
C ASP A 7 17.94 -5.80 -14.26
N ASP A 8 17.95 -7.13 -14.29
CA ASP A 8 17.20 -7.99 -13.36
C ASP A 8 17.91 -8.05 -11.99
N LYS A 9 18.32 -6.89 -11.46
CA LYS A 9 18.49 -6.79 -10.02
C LYS A 9 17.11 -7.10 -9.46
N PHE A 10 17.03 -8.15 -8.65
CA PHE A 10 15.95 -8.37 -7.70
C PHE A 10 15.56 -7.01 -7.12
N GLN A 11 14.53 -6.36 -7.69
CA GLN A 11 13.86 -5.23 -7.06
C GLN A 11 13.11 -5.87 -5.91
N GLY A 12 13.84 -6.13 -4.82
CA GLY A 12 13.25 -6.60 -3.59
C GLY A 12 12.09 -5.66 -3.28
N PHE A 13 10.94 -6.23 -2.98
CA PHE A 13 9.79 -5.51 -2.46
C PHE A 13 10.24 -4.76 -1.20
N GLY A 14 10.71 -3.51 -1.35
CA GLY A 14 11.11 -2.69 -0.20
C GLY A 14 12.33 -1.79 -0.33
N ASP A 15 13.16 -1.94 -1.35
CA ASP A 15 14.44 -1.24 -1.41
C ASP A 15 14.50 -0.07 -2.40
N ASP A 16 13.41 0.29 -3.10
CA ASP A 16 13.42 1.51 -3.91
C ASP A 16 13.44 2.74 -2.97
N PRO A 17 14.60 3.44 -2.85
CA PRO A 17 14.71 4.57 -1.95
C PRO A 17 13.86 5.77 -2.40
N ASN A 18 13.38 5.75 -3.65
CA ASN A 18 12.61 6.83 -4.25
C ASN A 18 11.11 6.71 -3.98
N LEU A 19 10.62 5.54 -3.54
CA LEU A 19 9.21 5.38 -3.19
C LEU A 19 8.86 6.22 -1.96
N THR A 20 8.04 7.24 -2.19
CA THR A 20 7.47 8.08 -1.14
C THR A 20 6.29 7.40 -0.46
N HIS A 21 6.01 7.75 0.78
CA HIS A 21 4.82 7.25 1.47
C HIS A 21 3.58 8.03 1.06
N LEU A 22 2.47 7.32 0.88
CA LEU A 22 1.17 7.94 0.68
C LEU A 22 0.70 8.58 1.99
N ARG A 23 0.25 9.83 1.94
CA ARG A 23 -0.39 10.52 3.06
C ARG A 23 -1.88 10.52 2.85
N VAL A 24 -2.59 9.79 3.71
CA VAL A 24 -4.05 9.71 3.71
C VAL A 24 -4.61 10.83 4.57
N GLY A 25 -5.47 11.66 3.97
CA GLY A 25 -6.22 12.73 4.62
C GLY A 25 -7.66 12.30 4.92
N THR A 26 -8.53 13.27 5.17
CA THR A 26 -9.98 13.06 5.36
C THR A 26 -10.75 12.88 4.06
N GLU A 27 -10.22 13.40 2.95
CA GLU A 27 -10.82 13.24 1.63
C GLU A 27 -10.51 11.84 1.07
N PRO A 28 -11.50 11.12 0.50
CA PRO A 28 -11.29 9.83 -0.17
C PRO A 28 -10.22 9.90 -1.25
N GLN A 29 -9.21 9.03 -1.13
CA GLN A 29 -8.19 8.82 -2.15
C GLN A 29 -8.39 7.46 -2.80
N ILE A 30 -8.58 7.45 -4.12
CA ILE A 30 -8.76 6.21 -4.88
C ILE A 30 -7.39 5.64 -5.26
N ILE A 31 -7.10 4.43 -4.78
CA ILE A 31 -5.80 3.77 -4.98
C ILE A 31 -5.99 2.32 -5.44
N GLU A 32 -5.09 1.87 -6.31
CA GLU A 32 -4.96 0.46 -6.69
C GLU A 32 -3.84 -0.20 -5.87
N ILE A 33 -4.11 -1.34 -5.24
CA ILE A 33 -3.12 -2.10 -4.49
C ILE A 33 -2.28 -2.95 -5.46
N LEU A 34 -0.97 -2.75 -5.48
CA LEU A 34 -0.06 -3.41 -6.43
C LEU A 34 0.63 -4.65 -5.86
N THR A 35 0.60 -4.84 -4.54
CA THR A 35 1.27 -5.94 -3.84
C THR A 35 0.46 -6.39 -2.64
N ASP A 36 0.54 -7.67 -2.30
CA ASP A 36 0.17 -8.15 -0.96
C ASP A 36 1.06 -7.53 0.14
N PRO A 37 0.62 -7.54 1.42
CA PRO A 37 1.40 -7.02 2.53
C PRO A 37 2.83 -7.58 2.60
N TYR A 38 3.81 -6.69 2.71
CA TYR A 38 5.22 -7.04 2.90
C TYR A 38 5.88 -6.10 3.91
N VAL A 39 7.12 -6.41 4.31
CA VAL A 39 7.88 -5.61 5.29
C VAL A 39 9.04 -4.88 4.63
N ILE A 40 9.25 -3.62 5.03
CA ILE A 40 10.40 -2.82 4.60
C ILE A 40 11.23 -2.38 5.80
N TYR A 41 12.52 -2.14 5.61
CA TYR A 41 13.39 -1.53 6.62
C TYR A 41 13.62 -0.06 6.30
N ARG A 42 13.01 0.86 7.05
CA ARG A 42 13.14 2.31 6.85
C ARG A 42 13.15 3.03 8.20
N SER A 43 13.98 4.07 8.33
CA SER A 43 14.12 4.83 9.59
C SER A 43 14.52 3.95 10.78
N ASN A 44 15.47 3.04 10.56
CA ASN A 44 16.01 2.10 11.55
C ASN A 44 14.97 1.15 12.18
N ARG A 45 13.87 0.85 11.47
CA ARG A 45 12.85 -0.11 11.91
C ARG A 45 12.24 -0.86 10.73
N TYR A 46 11.75 -2.07 11.00
CA TYR A 46 10.85 -2.76 10.08
C TYR A 46 9.44 -2.20 10.19
N ALA A 47 8.74 -2.10 9.05
CA ALA A 47 7.35 -1.67 9.01
C ALA A 47 6.59 -2.42 7.92
N PRO A 48 5.34 -2.86 8.19
CA PRO A 48 4.49 -3.48 7.18
C PRO A 48 3.90 -2.43 6.25
N VAL A 49 3.90 -2.73 4.95
CA VAL A 49 3.40 -1.86 3.89
C VAL A 49 2.74 -2.67 2.78
N VAL A 50 2.00 -1.97 1.93
CA VAL A 50 1.67 -2.39 0.56
C VAL A 50 2.16 -1.32 -0.42
N LYS A 51 2.50 -1.72 -1.64
CA LYS A 51 2.72 -0.79 -2.74
C LYS A 51 1.37 -0.46 -3.36
N VAL A 52 1.12 0.82 -3.62
CA VAL A 52 -0.15 1.30 -4.15
C VAL A 52 0.09 2.31 -5.26
N LYS A 53 -0.89 2.47 -6.14
CA LYS A 53 -0.90 3.50 -7.18
C LYS A 53 -2.09 4.42 -6.96
N ASP A 54 -1.85 5.71 -6.87
CA ASP A 54 -2.92 6.71 -6.88
C ASP A 54 -3.51 6.79 -8.29
N VAL A 55 -4.80 6.44 -8.41
CA VAL A 55 -5.50 6.37 -9.71
C VAL A 55 -5.58 7.75 -10.38
N SER A 56 -5.64 8.83 -9.59
CA SER A 56 -5.77 10.19 -10.12
C SER A 56 -4.45 10.74 -10.69
N SER A 57 -3.32 10.38 -10.07
CA SER A 57 -2.00 10.92 -10.42
C SER A 57 -1.10 9.92 -11.14
N ASP A 58 -1.50 8.65 -11.23
CA ASP A 58 -0.73 7.51 -11.76
C ASP A 58 0.62 7.33 -11.09
N LYS A 59 0.76 7.83 -9.85
CA LYS A 59 1.99 7.74 -9.06
C LYS A 59 1.95 6.58 -8.10
N GLU A 60 3.07 5.89 -7.98
CA GLU A 60 3.25 4.80 -7.03
C GLU A 60 3.76 5.31 -5.68
N TYR A 61 3.27 4.68 -4.62
CA TYR A 61 3.62 4.97 -3.24
C TYR A 61 3.76 3.68 -2.43
N ILE A 62 4.36 3.79 -1.25
CA ILE A 62 4.13 2.83 -0.18
C ILE A 62 3.01 3.33 0.74
N LEU A 63 2.11 2.44 1.13
CA LEU A 63 1.11 2.69 2.17
C LEU A 63 1.49 1.89 3.41
N TYR A 64 1.70 2.58 4.53
CA TYR A 64 1.92 1.93 5.82
C TYR A 64 0.60 1.37 6.36
N ILE A 65 0.58 0.08 6.67
CA ILE A 65 -0.63 -0.64 7.11
C ILE A 65 -0.53 -1.06 8.58
N SER A 66 0.23 -0.31 9.39
CA SER A 66 0.45 -0.64 10.81
C SER A 66 -0.71 -0.22 11.73
N SER A 67 -1.64 0.63 11.26
CA SER A 67 -2.83 0.98 12.04
C SER A 67 -3.81 -0.18 12.04
N THR A 68 -4.38 -0.50 13.21
CA THR A 68 -5.33 -1.60 13.35
C THR A 68 -6.58 -1.41 12.49
N SER A 69 -7.09 -0.18 12.37
CA SER A 69 -8.25 0.11 11.52
C SER A 69 -7.98 -0.23 10.05
N LEU A 70 -6.89 0.27 9.48
CA LEU A 70 -6.55 -0.04 8.08
C LEU A 70 -6.24 -1.52 7.87
N ALA A 71 -5.47 -2.14 8.78
CA ALA A 71 -5.12 -3.55 8.66
C ALA A 71 -6.35 -4.47 8.69
N GLN A 72 -7.34 -4.17 9.54
CA GLN A 72 -8.56 -4.95 9.64
C GLN A 72 -9.42 -4.82 8.38
N GLU A 73 -9.64 -3.59 7.89
CA GLU A 73 -10.40 -3.37 6.65
C GLU A 73 -9.75 -4.08 5.46
N LEU A 74 -8.43 -4.04 5.34
CA LEU A 74 -7.71 -4.75 4.28
C LEU A 74 -7.80 -6.28 4.44
N GLU A 75 -7.74 -6.82 5.65
CA GLU A 75 -7.89 -8.26 5.87
C GLU A 75 -9.31 -8.73 5.55
N ASP A 76 -10.33 -7.94 5.89
CA ASP A 76 -11.72 -8.20 5.56
C ASP A 76 -11.89 -8.22 4.04
N ILE A 77 -11.35 -7.23 3.31
CA ILE A 77 -11.34 -7.21 1.84
C ILE A 77 -10.63 -8.45 1.27
N ARG A 78 -9.45 -8.80 1.82
CA ARG A 78 -8.64 -9.93 1.33
C ARG A 78 -9.36 -11.28 1.48
N THR A 79 -10.17 -11.44 2.53
CA THR A 79 -10.74 -12.74 2.93
C THR A 79 -12.23 -12.90 2.65
N LEU A 80 -13.02 -11.83 2.77
CA LEU A 80 -14.47 -11.85 2.60
C LEU A 80 -14.86 -11.51 1.16
N ASP A 81 -14.17 -10.54 0.57
CA ASP A 81 -14.49 -10.02 -0.76
C ASP A 81 -13.48 -10.45 -1.85
N GLY A 82 -12.38 -11.09 -1.44
CA GLY A 82 -11.26 -11.47 -2.31
C GLY A 82 -10.98 -12.97 -2.40
N ASP A 83 -9.95 -13.33 -3.16
CA ASP A 83 -9.45 -14.69 -3.35
C ASP A 83 -8.26 -15.03 -2.43
N GLY A 84 -8.00 -14.19 -1.44
CA GLY A 84 -6.85 -14.27 -0.56
C GLY A 84 -5.71 -13.31 -0.91
N SER A 85 -5.78 -12.58 -2.03
CA SER A 85 -4.85 -11.51 -2.40
C SER A 85 -5.51 -10.13 -2.42
N LEU A 86 -4.71 -9.09 -2.17
CA LEU A 86 -5.11 -7.68 -2.32
C LEU A 86 -4.70 -7.10 -3.68
N VAL A 87 -3.89 -7.80 -4.48
CA VAL A 87 -3.32 -7.27 -5.72
C VAL A 87 -4.40 -6.99 -6.75
N GLY A 88 -4.37 -5.79 -7.32
CA GLY A 88 -5.32 -5.31 -8.33
C GLY A 88 -6.63 -4.77 -7.76
N ILE A 89 -6.85 -4.85 -6.45
CA ILE A 89 -8.05 -4.26 -5.83
C ILE A 89 -7.91 -2.75 -5.80
N THR A 90 -8.95 -2.06 -6.27
CA THR A 90 -9.08 -0.61 -6.16
C THR A 90 -9.95 -0.27 -4.96
N ILE A 91 -9.45 0.63 -4.11
CA ILE A 91 -10.15 1.07 -2.91
C ILE A 91 -10.16 2.60 -2.83
N ALA A 92 -11.22 3.14 -2.24
CA ALA A 92 -11.18 4.46 -1.63
C ALA A 92 -10.64 4.33 -0.20
N VAL A 93 -9.69 5.19 0.18
CA VAL A 93 -9.18 5.26 1.55
C VAL A 93 -9.16 6.70 2.06
N ASN A 94 -9.64 6.90 3.29
CA ASN A 94 -9.59 8.17 4.00
C ASN A 94 -9.48 7.95 5.51
N LYS A 95 -9.24 9.04 6.24
CA LYS A 95 -9.42 9.11 7.69
C LYS A 95 -10.82 9.61 8.01
N ASP A 96 -11.41 9.12 9.10
CA ASP A 96 -12.74 9.56 9.58
C ASP A 96 -12.77 11.05 10.00
N SER A 97 -11.60 11.61 10.32
CA SER A 97 -11.42 12.97 10.81
C SER A 97 -9.95 13.40 10.78
N ASP A 98 -9.71 14.69 11.04
CA ASP A 98 -8.37 15.27 11.17
C ASP A 98 -7.66 14.91 12.49
N ASP A 99 -8.34 14.21 13.41
CA ASP A 99 -7.73 13.78 14.66
C ASP A 99 -6.51 12.89 14.40
N ARG A 100 -5.48 12.99 15.26
CA ARG A 100 -4.25 12.21 15.12
C ARG A 100 -4.49 10.70 15.20
N PHE A 101 -5.51 10.28 15.94
CA PHE A 101 -5.91 8.89 16.18
C PHE A 101 -7.18 8.50 15.42
N ALA A 102 -7.66 9.37 14.52
CA ALA A 102 -8.73 9.07 13.56
C ALA A 102 -8.50 7.72 12.90
N LYS A 103 -9.58 6.94 12.75
CA LYS A 103 -9.52 5.66 12.07
C LYS A 103 -9.42 5.86 10.57
N TYR A 104 -8.98 4.81 9.89
CA TYR A 104 -9.10 4.71 8.44
C TYR A 104 -10.47 4.12 8.13
N GLU A 105 -11.07 4.61 7.06
CA GLU A 105 -12.24 4.04 6.41
C GLU A 105 -11.80 3.60 5.01
N VAL A 106 -12.28 2.43 4.59
CA VAL A 106 -11.93 1.83 3.30
C VAL A 106 -13.19 1.30 2.64
N SER A 107 -13.33 1.51 1.34
CA SER A 107 -14.37 0.89 0.52
C SER A 107 -13.80 0.40 -0.81
N VAL A 108 -14.32 -0.70 -1.32
CA VAL A 108 -13.97 -1.23 -2.65
C VAL A 108 -14.71 -0.41 -3.72
N GLU A 109 -14.02 -0.10 -4.83
CA GLU A 109 -14.55 0.62 -6.00
C GLU A 109 -14.87 -0.31 -7.19
#